data_AF-A0A6N9TW84-F1
#
_entry.id   AF-A0A6N9TW84-F1
#
_cell.length_a   1.000
_cell.length_b   1.000
_cell.length_c   1.000
_cell.angle_alpha   90.00
_cell.angle_beta   90.00
_cell.angle_gamma   90.00
#
_symmetry.space_group_name_H-M   'P 1'
#
loop_
_entity.id
_entity.type
_entity.pdbx_description
1 polymer ?
#
loop_
_entity_poly.entity_id
_entity_poly.type
_entity_poly.pdbx_seq_one_letter_code
_entity_poly.pdbx_strand_id
1 'polypeptide(L)'
;MPDDDVPPTGPLDALTDVDGIRVGHARVPGDLALSGTTVVLAPTGGAVAAVDVRGGGPGTRETDALDPRNLVQRVDAVVLTGGSAFGLDAASGVTAWLEERGRGVPVGPEPGQVVPVVPAA
;
A
#
# COMPACT_ATOMS: atom_id res chain seq x y z
N MET A 1 25.12 -16.06 -24.37
CA MET A 1 23.92 -16.91 -24.27
C MET A 1 22.88 -16.03 -23.62
N PRO A 2 21.69 -15.82 -24.20
CA PRO A 2 20.59 -15.26 -23.43
C PRO A 2 20.35 -16.22 -22.26
N ASP A 3 20.08 -15.68 -21.06
CA ASP A 3 19.76 -16.50 -19.89
C ASP A 3 18.41 -17.19 -20.13
N ASP A 4 18.45 -18.43 -20.62
CA ASP A 4 17.28 -19.31 -20.89
C ASP A 4 16.51 -19.70 -19.61
N ASP A 5 16.89 -19.18 -18.44
CA ASP A 5 16.33 -19.48 -17.12
C ASP A 5 15.41 -18.37 -16.56
N VAL A 6 15.13 -17.31 -17.33
CA VAL A 6 14.16 -16.30 -16.89
C VAL A 6 12.74 -16.85 -17.14
N PRO A 7 11.93 -17.09 -16.09
CA PRO A 7 10.57 -17.54 -16.29
C PRO A 7 9.81 -16.52 -17.15
N PRO A 8 8.90 -16.97 -18.04
CA PRO A 8 8.14 -16.06 -18.87
C PRO A 8 7.37 -15.07 -18.00
N THR A 9 7.35 -13.81 -18.43
CA THR A 9 6.59 -12.75 -17.75
C THR A 9 5.09 -13.03 -17.82
N GLY A 10 4.34 -12.45 -16.89
CA GLY A 10 2.88 -12.49 -16.92
C GLY A 10 2.32 -11.76 -18.15
N PRO A 11 1.01 -11.91 -18.42
CA PRO A 11 0.39 -11.38 -19.64
C PRO A 11 0.50 -9.86 -19.80
N LEU A 12 0.63 -9.10 -18.71
CA LEU A 12 0.80 -7.65 -18.73
C LEU A 12 2.23 -7.21 -18.43
N ASP A 13 3.10 -8.15 -18.04
CA ASP A 13 4.42 -7.87 -17.47
C ASP A 13 4.34 -6.81 -16.35
N ALA A 14 3.36 -6.99 -15.45
CA ALA A 14 2.99 -5.99 -14.45
C ALA A 14 2.57 -6.60 -13.12
N LEU A 15 2.61 -5.79 -12.04
CA LEU A 15 2.19 -6.22 -10.70
C LEU A 15 0.73 -6.74 -10.66
N THR A 16 -0.12 -6.22 -11.53
CA THR A 16 -1.54 -6.61 -11.64
C THR A 16 -1.75 -7.94 -12.35
N ASP A 17 -0.69 -8.62 -12.81
CA ASP A 17 -0.75 -10.03 -13.18
C ASP A 17 -1.03 -10.94 -11.97
N VAL A 18 -0.83 -10.43 -10.74
CA VAL A 18 -1.29 -11.07 -9.50
C VAL A 18 -2.77 -10.78 -9.31
N ASP A 19 -3.59 -11.83 -9.38
CA ASP A 19 -5.05 -11.74 -9.30
C ASP A 19 -5.55 -10.90 -8.11
N GLY A 20 -6.43 -9.94 -8.43
CA GLY A 20 -7.09 -9.09 -7.43
C GLY A 20 -6.27 -7.91 -6.93
N ILE A 21 -4.97 -7.84 -7.22
CA ILE A 21 -4.17 -6.63 -6.99
C ILE A 21 -4.59 -5.54 -7.97
N ARG A 22 -4.78 -4.32 -7.45
CA ARG A 22 -5.05 -3.12 -8.24
C ARG A 22 -4.02 -2.05 -7.94
N VAL A 23 -3.71 -1.20 -8.91
CA VAL A 23 -2.79 -0.08 -8.75
C VAL A 23 -3.49 1.21 -9.21
N GLY A 24 -3.43 2.25 -8.38
CA GLY A 24 -3.96 3.58 -8.69
C GLY A 24 -2.88 4.64 -8.59
N HIS A 25 -2.95 5.66 -9.45
CA HIS A 25 -2.02 6.79 -9.46
C HIS A 25 -2.78 8.10 -9.43
N ALA A 26 -2.33 9.03 -8.61
CA ALA A 26 -2.78 10.42 -8.59
C ALA A 26 -1.57 11.35 -8.63
N ARG A 27 -1.61 12.37 -9.49
CA ARG A 27 -0.57 13.41 -9.56
C ARG A 27 -1.06 14.66 -8.85
N VAL A 28 -0.14 15.39 -8.24
CA VAL A 28 -0.45 16.76 -7.77
C VAL A 28 -0.76 17.60 -9.01
N PRO A 29 -1.91 18.29 -9.07
CA PRO A 29 -2.31 19.05 -10.25
C PRO A 29 -1.46 20.32 -10.40
N GLY A 30 -1.32 20.80 -11.64
CA GLY A 30 -0.64 22.05 -11.98
C GLY A 30 0.66 21.82 -12.77
N ASP A 31 0.95 22.75 -13.68
CA ASP A 31 2.00 22.58 -14.70
C ASP A 31 3.43 22.45 -14.14
N LEU A 32 3.66 22.97 -12.93
CA LEU A 32 4.96 22.90 -12.25
C LEU A 32 5.02 21.82 -11.16
N ALA A 33 3.93 21.08 -10.93
CA ALA A 33 3.88 20.06 -9.90
C ALA A 33 4.53 18.76 -10.38
N LEU A 34 5.63 18.36 -9.73
CA LEU A 34 6.38 17.14 -10.03
C LEU A 34 6.30 16.13 -8.86
N SER A 35 5.08 15.86 -8.39
CA SER A 35 4.82 14.92 -7.30
C SER A 35 3.50 14.18 -7.51
N GLY A 36 3.30 13.11 -6.74
CA GLY A 36 2.10 12.30 -6.78
C GLY A 36 2.17 11.13 -5.81
N THR A 37 1.12 10.33 -5.82
CA THR A 37 0.96 9.16 -4.95
C THR A 37 0.51 7.98 -5.79
N THR A 38 1.09 6.82 -5.51
CA THR A 38 0.68 5.52 -6.02
C THR A 38 0.14 4.69 -4.87
N VAL A 39 -0.98 4.02 -5.08
CA VAL A 39 -1.56 3.10 -4.11
C VAL A 39 -1.65 1.72 -4.73
N VAL A 40 -1.07 0.73 -4.07
CA VAL A 40 -1.31 -0.68 -4.36
C VAL A 40 -2.43 -1.15 -3.45
N LEU A 41 -3.53 -1.61 -4.03
CA LEU A 41 -4.75 -2.02 -3.32
C LEU A 41 -4.90 -3.54 -3.44
N ALA A 42 -4.95 -4.21 -2.29
CA ALA A 42 -5.20 -5.63 -2.19
C ALA A 42 -6.66 -5.98 -2.52
N PRO A 43 -6.96 -7.24 -2.89
CA PRO A 43 -8.33 -7.73 -2.99
C PRO A 43 -9.08 -7.60 -1.66
N THR A 44 -10.40 -7.78 -1.71
CA THR A 44 -11.24 -7.82 -0.49
C THR A 44 -10.73 -8.89 0.47
N GLY A 45 -10.61 -8.54 1.75
CA GLY A 45 -10.00 -9.40 2.79
C GLY A 45 -8.50 -9.18 2.98
N GLY A 46 -7.89 -8.28 2.20
CA GLY A 46 -6.50 -7.87 2.35
C GLY A 46 -5.48 -8.93 1.92
N ALA A 47 -4.23 -8.50 1.84
CA ALA A 47 -3.08 -9.36 1.56
C ALA A 47 -2.17 -9.45 2.79
N VAL A 48 -1.52 -10.60 2.98
CA VAL A 48 -0.45 -10.72 3.98
C VAL A 48 0.68 -9.79 3.58
N ALA A 49 1.19 -9.00 4.53
CA ALA A 49 2.20 -7.99 4.26
C ALA A 49 3.32 -8.01 5.30
N ALA A 50 4.52 -7.66 4.84
CA ALA A 50 5.72 -7.44 5.63
C ALA A 50 6.52 -6.30 4.99
N VAL A 51 7.48 -5.72 5.72
CA VAL A 51 8.32 -4.63 5.22
C VAL A 51 9.78 -4.80 5.66
N ASP A 52 10.70 -4.37 4.79
CA ASP A 52 12.14 -4.28 5.06
C ASP A 52 12.64 -2.90 4.61
N VAL A 53 13.00 -2.05 5.57
CA VAL A 53 13.47 -0.68 5.35
C VAL A 53 15.00 -0.65 5.47
N ARG A 54 15.68 -0.47 4.33
CA ARG A 54 17.15 -0.62 4.25
C ARG A 54 17.92 0.68 4.04
N GLY A 55 17.25 1.77 3.67
CA GLY A 55 17.86 3.08 3.49
C GLY A 55 18.16 3.76 4.84
N GLY A 56 19.21 4.58 4.90
CA GLY A 56 19.63 5.28 6.13
C GLY A 56 18.81 6.53 6.50
N GLY A 57 17.95 7.03 5.60
CA GLY A 57 17.07 8.17 5.82
C GLY A 57 15.63 7.86 5.44
N PRO A 58 14.95 6.92 6.13
CA PRO A 58 13.60 6.51 5.78
C PRO A 58 12.56 7.56 6.19
N GLY A 59 11.54 7.73 5.35
CA GLY A 59 10.28 8.40 5.72
C GLY A 59 9.16 7.40 5.58
N THR A 60 8.68 6.84 6.68
CA THR A 60 7.71 5.74 6.66
C THR A 60 6.57 5.95 7.64
N ARG A 61 5.48 5.22 7.40
CA ARG A 61 4.31 5.15 8.27
C ARG A 61 3.89 3.69 8.48
N GLU A 62 3.48 3.34 9.70
CA GLU A 62 2.85 2.05 10.07
C GLU A 62 3.73 0.81 9.81
N THR A 63 5.05 0.97 9.71
CA THR A 63 5.98 -0.14 9.47
C THR A 63 6.04 -1.13 10.62
N ASP A 64 5.98 -0.65 11.87
CA ASP A 64 6.00 -1.51 13.06
C ASP A 64 4.82 -2.47 13.09
N ALA A 65 3.64 -2.06 12.59
CA ALA A 65 2.46 -2.91 12.53
C ALA A 65 2.67 -4.17 11.66
N LEU A 66 3.65 -4.15 10.75
CA LEU A 66 3.99 -5.25 9.86
C LEU A 66 5.07 -6.19 10.41
N ASP A 67 5.53 -5.98 11.65
CA ASP A 67 6.36 -6.98 12.33
C ASP A 67 5.56 -8.29 12.46
N PRO A 68 6.13 -9.46 12.09
CA PRO A 68 5.43 -10.74 12.14
C PRO A 68 4.84 -11.13 13.50
N ARG A 69 5.30 -10.50 14.58
CA ARG A 69 4.82 -10.74 15.96
C ARG A 69 3.60 -9.90 16.32
N ASN A 70 3.23 -8.94 15.49
CA ASN A 70 2.19 -7.96 15.80
C ASN A 70 0.80 -8.41 15.32
N LEU A 71 -0.22 -7.70 15.79
CA LEU A 71 -1.63 -8.06 15.60
C LEU A 71 -2.06 -8.07 14.13
N VAL A 72 -1.50 -7.17 13.33
CA VAL A 72 -1.93 -6.92 11.95
C VAL A 72 -1.27 -7.94 11.03
N GLN A 73 -2.05 -8.86 10.50
CA GLN A 73 -1.55 -9.92 9.61
C GLN A 73 -1.79 -9.60 8.13
N ARG A 74 -2.75 -8.73 7.85
CA ARG A 74 -3.16 -8.36 6.49
C ARG A 74 -3.41 -6.86 6.40
N VAL A 75 -3.07 -6.28 5.26
CA VAL A 75 -3.39 -4.89 4.93
C VAL A 75 -4.15 -4.82 3.62
N ASP A 76 -4.98 -3.79 3.50
CA ASP A 76 -5.77 -3.54 2.30
C ASP A 76 -5.06 -2.68 1.27
N ALA A 77 -4.10 -1.84 1.69
CA ALA A 77 -3.39 -0.93 0.80
C ALA A 77 -1.95 -0.65 1.27
N VAL A 78 -1.08 -0.36 0.32
CA VAL A 78 0.26 0.23 0.54
C VAL A 78 0.36 1.52 -0.28
N VAL A 79 0.92 2.57 0.32
CA VAL A 79 1.04 3.90 -0.29
C VAL A 79 2.50 4.24 -0.59
N LEU A 80 2.77 4.65 -1.83
CA LEU A 80 4.07 5.16 -2.27
C LEU A 80 3.89 6.62 -2.67
N THR A 81 4.61 7.54 -2.05
CA THR A 81 4.28 8.96 -2.19
C THR A 81 5.51 9.86 -2.36
N GLY A 82 5.40 10.84 -3.26
CA GLY A 82 6.36 11.93 -3.36
C GLY A 82 6.19 12.92 -2.22
N GLY A 83 7.06 13.94 -2.15
CA GLY A 83 6.95 14.99 -1.13
C GLY A 83 7.67 14.70 0.19
N SER A 84 8.51 13.65 0.24
CA SER A 84 9.28 13.27 1.44
C SER A 84 8.35 13.04 2.64
N ALA A 85 8.78 13.33 3.87
CA ALA A 85 7.99 13.13 5.08
C ALA A 85 6.61 13.81 5.03
N PHE A 86 6.46 14.97 4.38
CA PHE A 86 5.17 15.65 4.22
C PHE A 86 4.20 14.85 3.35
N GLY A 87 4.73 14.08 2.39
CA GLY A 87 3.93 13.23 1.51
C GLY A 87 3.19 12.11 2.23
N LEU A 88 3.64 11.71 3.42
CA LEU A 88 3.02 10.66 4.22
C LEU A 88 1.57 11.01 4.64
N ASP A 89 1.19 12.28 4.61
CA ASP A 89 -0.19 12.72 4.82
C ASP A 89 -1.16 12.12 3.79
N ALA A 90 -0.69 11.75 2.59
CA ALA A 90 -1.50 11.07 1.58
C ALA A 90 -2.07 9.73 2.08
N ALA A 91 -1.37 9.03 2.98
CA ALA A 91 -1.84 7.79 3.56
C ALA A 91 -3.10 7.98 4.40
N SER A 92 -3.28 9.14 5.03
CA SER A 92 -4.49 9.46 5.81
C SER A 92 -5.76 9.48 4.95
N GLY A 93 -5.65 9.96 3.70
CA GLY A 93 -6.77 9.92 2.75
C GLY A 93 -7.13 8.49 2.34
N VAL A 94 -6.12 7.61 2.21
CA VAL A 94 -6.34 6.18 1.93
C VAL A 94 -6.95 5.48 3.15
N THR A 95 -6.51 5.79 4.36
CA THR A 95 -7.13 5.31 5.61
C THR A 95 -8.61 5.67 5.66
N ALA A 96 -8.97 6.95 5.45
CA ALA A 96 -10.37 7.37 5.46
C ALA A 96 -11.20 6.64 4.39
N TRP A 97 -10.68 6.50 3.17
CA TRP A 97 -11.36 5.81 2.08
C TRP A 97 -11.61 4.32 2.38
N LEU A 98 -10.67 3.66 3.07
CA LEU A 98 -10.80 2.26 3.49
C LEU A 98 -11.81 2.11 4.63
N GLU A 99 -11.79 3.01 5.62
CA GLU A 99 -12.76 3.04 6.72
C GLU A 99 -14.19 3.19 6.20
N GLU A 100 -14.45 4.12 5.27
CA GLU A 100 -15.75 4.29 4.59
C GLU A 100 -16.27 3.00 3.93
N ARG A 101 -15.37 2.07 3.61
CA ARG A 101 -15.66 0.79 2.95
C ARG A 101 -15.64 -0.39 3.90
N GLY A 102 -15.49 -0.16 5.21
CA GLY A 102 -15.40 -1.21 6.22
C GLY A 102 -14.18 -2.11 6.01
N ARG A 103 -13.08 -1.56 5.47
CA ARG A 103 -11.84 -2.29 5.20
C ARG A 103 -10.77 -1.92 6.21
N GLY A 104 -10.40 -2.86 7.07
CA GLY A 104 -9.37 -2.67 8.08
C GLY A 104 -9.44 -3.75 9.16
N VAL A 105 -8.68 -3.55 10.23
CA VAL A 105 -8.71 -4.43 11.40
C VAL A 105 -10.03 -4.23 12.14
N PRO A 106 -10.85 -5.26 12.34
CA PRO A 106 -12.08 -5.13 13.14
C PRO A 106 -11.76 -4.76 14.58
N VAL A 107 -12.40 -3.72 15.11
CA VAL A 107 -12.20 -3.22 16.49
C VAL A 107 -13.50 -3.16 17.29
N GLY A 108 -14.62 -3.61 16.72
CA GLY A 108 -15.90 -3.67 17.41
C GLY A 108 -16.86 -4.68 16.77
N PRO A 109 -18.06 -4.87 17.36
CA PRO A 109 -19.04 -5.84 16.88
C PRO A 109 -19.68 -5.48 15.54
N GLU A 110 -19.73 -4.19 15.18
CA GLU A 110 -20.37 -3.75 13.95
C GLU A 110 -19.41 -3.84 12.76
N PRO A 111 -19.86 -4.27 11.56
CA PRO A 111 -18.99 -4.44 10.39
C PRO A 111 -18.23 -3.18 9.95
N GLY A 112 -18.73 -1.99 10.26
CA GLY A 112 -18.08 -0.72 9.95
C GLY A 112 -17.05 -0.26 10.99
N GLN A 113 -16.94 -0.94 12.13
CA GLN A 113 -15.98 -0.58 13.19
C GLN A 113 -14.62 -1.20 12.88
N VAL A 114 -13.89 -0.55 11.97
CA VAL A 114 -12.57 -0.98 11.51
C VAL A 114 -11.53 0.10 11.73
N VAL A 115 -10.28 -0.32 11.93
CA VAL A 115 -9.10 0.54 11.91
C VAL A 115 -8.21 0.11 10.74
N PRO A 116 -8.16 0.86 9.63
CA PRO A 116 -7.28 0.55 8.51
C PRO A 116 -5.82 0.80 8.89
N VAL A 117 -4.97 -0.21 8.67
CA VAL A 117 -3.51 -0.08 8.77
C VAL A 117 -2.97 0.12 7.37
N VAL A 118 -2.36 1.28 7.13
CA VAL A 118 -1.94 1.73 5.79
C VAL A 118 -0.46 2.08 5.82
N PRO A 119 0.42 1.11 5.53
CA PRO A 119 1.85 1.33 5.38
C PRO A 119 2.15 2.32 4.25
N ALA A 120 3.08 3.24 4.49
CA ALA A 120 3.51 4.22 3.48
C ALA A 120 5.02 4.47 3.49
N ALA A 121 5.55 4.81 2.32
CA ALA A 121 6.96 5.18 2.08
C ALA A 121 7.12 6.18 0.91
#